data_AF-A0A925YM75-F1
#
_entry.id   AF-A0A925YM75-F1
#
_cell.length_a   1.000
_cell.length_b   1.000
_cell.length_c   1.000
_cell.angle_alpha   90.00
_cell.angle_beta   90.00
_cell.angle_gamma   90.00
#
_symmetry.space_group_name_H-M   'P 1'
#
loop_
_entity.id
_entity.type
_entity.pdbx_description
1 polymer ?
#
loop_
_entity_poly.entity_id
_entity_poly.type
_entity_poly.pdbx_seq_one_letter_code
_entity_poly.pdbx_strand_id
1 'polypeptide(L)'
;MYKSYNIKFNLGRQDLIRGLFNYETHSWSEVAIDSFIRAAVNVQKPLKLDFYSSGWFAEANCKFLYKSNVIDIPIILRISTDESRRSKWVIAAVKRPAPEKAVAASAAIIAKDPGKFINPASHSSNFIALEKALNDKENLPAYFDDPFFKRTYSTDFYYAVLNGMIKLLYVKDVKYHFLQVGGYVFAVEHFQRDALNSGWLINSMKKVSVADQEDYKKRLLEE
;
A
#
# COMPACT_ATOMS: atom_id res chain seq x y z
N MET A 1 1.72 -1.67 47.94
CA MET A 1 2.66 -2.66 47.35
C MET A 1 1.88 -3.46 46.30
N TYR A 2 1.87 -3.00 45.04
CA TYR A 2 1.15 -3.70 43.96
C TYR A 2 1.95 -4.96 43.58
N LYS A 3 1.42 -6.13 43.90
CA LYS A 3 1.95 -7.41 43.38
C LYS A 3 1.48 -7.55 41.93
N SER A 4 2.36 -7.26 40.97
CA SER A 4 2.10 -7.62 39.58
C SER A 4 2.18 -9.13 39.45
N TYR A 5 1.04 -9.77 39.21
CA TYR A 5 0.99 -11.16 38.77
C TYR A 5 1.45 -11.21 37.30
N ASN A 6 2.77 -11.29 37.10
CA ASN A 6 3.33 -11.61 35.79
C ASN A 6 3.08 -13.10 35.49
N ILE A 7 1.84 -13.43 35.11
CA ILE A 7 1.55 -14.70 34.46
C ILE A 7 2.30 -14.68 33.14
N LYS A 8 3.35 -15.49 33.01
CA LYS A 8 4.05 -15.70 31.74
C LYS A 8 3.10 -16.42 30.79
N PHE A 9 2.40 -15.67 29.94
CA PHE A 9 1.73 -16.25 28.79
C PHE A 9 2.80 -16.79 27.85
N ASN A 10 2.85 -18.11 27.68
CA ASN A 10 3.75 -18.76 26.73
C ASN A 10 3.12 -18.67 25.32
N LEU A 11 3.13 -17.47 24.75
CA LEU A 11 2.59 -17.21 23.41
C LEU A 11 3.66 -17.47 22.35
N GLY A 12 3.38 -18.40 21.45
CA GLY A 12 4.22 -18.66 20.28
C GLY A 12 3.98 -17.64 19.17
N ARG A 13 4.92 -17.56 18.21
CA ARG A 13 4.75 -16.75 16.99
C ARG A 13 3.48 -17.09 16.22
N GLN A 14 3.07 -18.36 16.24
CA GLN A 14 1.84 -18.83 15.58
C GLN A 14 0.59 -18.21 16.21
N ASP A 15 0.53 -18.14 17.54
CA ASP A 15 -0.58 -17.55 18.28
C ASP A 15 -0.67 -16.04 18.01
N LEU A 16 0.48 -15.37 17.97
CA LEU A 16 0.55 -13.95 17.63
C LEU A 16 0.03 -13.69 16.21
N ILE A 17 0.45 -14.46 15.21
CA ILE A 17 -0.04 -14.30 13.83
C ILE A 17 -1.53 -14.62 13.74
N ARG A 18 -2.02 -15.65 14.45
CA ARG A 18 -3.46 -15.96 14.50
C ARG A 18 -4.27 -14.79 15.04
N GLY A 19 -3.75 -14.07 16.04
CA GLY A 19 -4.39 -12.88 16.60
C GLY A 19 -4.48 -11.69 15.64
N LEU A 20 -3.72 -11.68 14.54
CA LEU A 20 -3.73 -10.61 13.54
C LEU A 20 -4.88 -10.70 12.54
N PHE A 21 -5.71 -11.76 12.55
CA PHE A 21 -6.86 -11.84 11.65
C PHE A 21 -8.03 -11.01 12.18
N ASN A 22 -8.78 -10.35 11.29
CA ASN A 22 -9.99 -9.63 11.67
C ASN A 22 -11.14 -10.62 11.87
N TYR A 23 -11.46 -10.97 13.11
CA TYR A 23 -12.50 -11.96 13.45
C TYR A 23 -13.90 -11.36 13.58
N GLU A 24 -14.03 -10.05 13.72
CA GLU A 24 -15.35 -9.44 13.94
C GLU A 24 -16.19 -9.33 12.68
N THR A 25 -15.57 -9.05 11.52
CA THR A 25 -16.31 -8.87 10.27
C THR A 25 -16.14 -10.04 9.30
N HIS A 26 -15.44 -11.10 9.71
CA HIS A 26 -15.16 -12.26 8.87
C HIS A 26 -15.26 -13.57 9.66
N SER A 27 -15.91 -14.55 9.04
CA SER A 27 -15.79 -15.96 9.43
C SER A 27 -14.69 -16.61 8.60
N TRP A 28 -13.53 -16.83 9.22
CA TRP A 28 -12.38 -17.46 8.57
C TRP A 28 -12.47 -18.97 8.60
N SER A 29 -11.99 -19.62 7.53
CA SER A 29 -11.73 -21.06 7.57
C SER A 29 -10.50 -21.34 8.44
N GLU A 30 -10.66 -22.12 9.50
CA GLU A 30 -9.55 -22.53 10.37
C GLU A 30 -8.44 -23.22 9.57
N VAL A 31 -8.82 -24.12 8.65
CA VAL A 31 -7.87 -24.82 7.77
C VAL A 31 -7.05 -23.81 6.93
N ALA A 32 -7.69 -22.74 6.45
CA ALA A 32 -7.02 -21.72 5.66
C ALA A 32 -6.06 -20.87 6.52
N ILE A 33 -6.49 -20.44 7.72
CA ILE A 33 -5.62 -19.72 8.67
C ILE A 33 -4.42 -20.58 9.04
N ASP A 34 -4.64 -21.84 9.41
CA ASP A 34 -3.59 -22.76 9.81
C ASP A 34 -2.58 -22.99 8.68
N SER A 35 -3.08 -23.14 7.45
CA SER A 35 -2.24 -23.30 6.27
C SER A 35 -1.43 -22.04 5.98
N PHE A 36 -1.97 -20.85 6.20
CA PHE A 36 -1.25 -19.58 6.09
C PHE A 36 -0.19 -19.43 7.18
N ILE A 37 -0.54 -19.69 8.44
CA ILE A 37 0.39 -19.59 9.58
C ILE A 37 1.57 -20.53 9.38
N ARG A 38 1.33 -21.79 8.98
CA ARG A 38 2.40 -22.75 8.66
C ARG A 38 3.35 -22.24 7.59
N ALA A 39 2.81 -21.59 6.55
CA ALA A 39 3.63 -20.96 5.50
C ALA A 39 4.46 -19.79 6.06
N ALA A 40 3.85 -18.92 6.87
CA ALA A 40 4.48 -17.72 7.42
C ALA A 40 5.56 -18.00 8.48
N VAL A 41 5.46 -19.13 9.19
CA VAL A 41 6.40 -19.53 10.28
C VAL A 41 7.36 -20.64 9.87
N ASN A 42 7.39 -21.04 8.60
CA ASN A 42 8.22 -22.15 8.12
C ASN A 42 9.68 -21.94 8.55
N VAL A 43 10.19 -22.82 9.42
CA VAL A 43 11.51 -22.69 10.06
C VAL A 43 12.67 -22.87 9.07
N GLN A 44 12.45 -23.60 7.97
CA GLN A 44 13.45 -23.81 6.93
C GLN A 44 13.62 -22.57 6.02
N LYS A 45 12.58 -21.75 5.91
CA LYS A 45 12.60 -20.47 5.18
C LYS A 45 11.68 -19.48 5.88
N PRO A 46 12.10 -18.91 7.02
CA PRO A 46 11.23 -18.04 7.81
C PRO A 46 10.90 -16.78 7.00
N LEU A 47 9.67 -16.73 6.51
CA LEU A 47 9.15 -15.61 5.75
C LEU A 47 8.95 -14.43 6.71
N LYS A 48 9.88 -13.48 6.66
CA LYS A 48 9.70 -12.14 7.20
C LYS A 48 9.25 -11.26 6.05
N LEU A 49 8.24 -10.44 6.29
CA LEU A 49 7.93 -9.35 5.36
C LEU A 49 9.18 -8.48 5.26
N ASP A 50 9.73 -8.39 4.06
CA ASP A 50 10.94 -7.62 3.79
C ASP A 50 10.52 -6.32 3.13
N PHE A 51 10.76 -5.21 3.84
CA PHE A 51 10.52 -3.86 3.36
C PHE A 51 11.25 -3.60 2.03
N TYR A 52 12.43 -4.17 1.83
CA TYR A 52 13.25 -3.87 0.65
C TYR A 52 12.88 -4.73 -0.56
N SER A 53 12.05 -5.76 -0.37
CA SER A 53 11.67 -6.69 -1.43
C SER A 53 10.43 -6.23 -2.20
N SER A 54 10.31 -6.69 -3.45
CA SER A 54 9.12 -6.46 -4.25
C SER A 54 7.90 -7.21 -3.68
N GLY A 55 6.69 -6.71 -3.96
CA GLY A 55 5.45 -7.36 -3.51
C GLY A 55 4.80 -6.77 -2.27
N TRP A 56 5.25 -5.61 -1.80
CA TRP A 56 4.51 -4.79 -0.82
C TRP A 56 3.98 -3.52 -1.49
N PHE A 57 2.67 -3.37 -1.43
CA PHE A 57 1.96 -2.22 -1.96
C PHE A 57 1.14 -1.55 -0.86
N ALA A 58 0.99 -0.25 -0.95
CA ALA A 58 0.06 0.53 -0.16
C ALA A 58 -1.01 1.11 -1.09
N GLU A 59 -2.27 0.85 -0.80
CA GLU A 59 -3.42 1.51 -1.40
C GLU A 59 -3.88 2.61 -0.44
N ALA A 60 -3.49 3.84 -0.73
CA ALA A 60 -3.87 5.02 0.01
C ALA A 60 -5.16 5.59 -0.59
N ASN A 61 -6.26 5.49 0.15
CA ASN A 61 -7.55 6.06 -0.25
C ASN A 61 -7.53 7.56 0.02
N CYS A 62 -7.42 8.36 -1.03
CA CYS A 62 -7.20 9.79 -0.92
C CYS A 62 -8.45 10.60 -1.30
N LYS A 63 -8.71 11.68 -0.56
CA LYS A 63 -9.71 12.68 -0.93
C LYS A 63 -9.06 13.79 -1.75
N PHE A 64 -9.65 14.11 -2.88
CA PHE A 64 -9.18 15.15 -3.79
C PHE A 64 -10.26 16.19 -4.06
N LEU A 65 -9.87 17.45 -4.21
CA LEU A 65 -10.71 18.50 -4.77
C LEU A 65 -10.49 18.53 -6.29
N TYR A 66 -11.56 18.27 -7.06
CA TYR A 66 -11.56 18.30 -8.53
C TYR A 66 -12.83 18.99 -9.03
N LYS A 67 -12.69 20.04 -9.85
CA LYS A 67 -13.83 20.84 -10.37
C LYS A 67 -14.84 21.22 -9.25
N SER A 68 -14.32 21.69 -8.10
CA SER A 68 -15.11 22.05 -6.90
C SER A 68 -15.83 20.90 -6.17
N ASN A 69 -15.65 19.64 -6.61
CA ASN A 69 -16.20 18.47 -5.95
C ASN A 69 -15.10 17.71 -5.20
N VAL A 70 -15.47 17.10 -4.07
CA VAL A 70 -14.60 16.17 -3.37
C VAL A 70 -14.81 14.77 -3.94
N ILE A 71 -13.74 14.19 -4.50
CA ILE A 71 -13.74 12.84 -5.08
C ILE A 71 -12.71 11.95 -4.39
N ASP A 72 -12.93 10.64 -4.46
CA ASP A 72 -12.07 9.63 -3.84
C ASP A 72 -11.22 9.01 -4.93
N ILE A 73 -9.90 9.07 -4.81
CA ILE A 73 -8.98 8.44 -5.76
C ILE A 73 -8.00 7.58 -4.98
N PRO A 74 -8.07 6.25 -5.07
CA PRO A 74 -7.07 5.38 -4.49
C PRO A 74 -5.73 5.53 -5.23
N ILE A 75 -4.67 5.84 -4.49
CA ILE A 75 -3.29 5.87 -5.00
C ILE A 75 -2.60 4.58 -4.56
N ILE A 76 -2.01 3.87 -5.52
CA ILE A 76 -1.20 2.69 -5.26
C ILE A 76 0.25 3.11 -5.21
N LEU A 77 0.88 2.91 -4.06
CA LEU A 77 2.30 3.08 -3.86
C LEU A 77 2.98 1.72 -3.76
N ARG A 78 4.24 1.68 -4.16
CA ARG A 78 5.13 0.53 -3.94
C ARG A 78 6.51 0.98 -3.52
N ILE A 79 7.26 0.07 -2.93
CA ILE A 79 8.66 0.32 -2.61
C ILE A 79 9.48 0.16 -3.89
N SER A 80 10.38 1.12 -4.11
CA SER A 80 11.43 1.06 -5.12
C SER A 80 12.76 1.14 -4.39
N THR A 81 13.62 0.16 -4.65
CA THR A 81 14.96 0.08 -4.08
C THR A 81 15.97 0.24 -5.20
N ASP A 82 16.92 1.16 -5.05
CA ASP A 82 17.99 1.35 -6.02
C ASP A 82 19.13 0.32 -5.84
N GLU A 83 20.10 0.35 -6.75
CA GLU A 83 21.29 -0.53 -6.71
C GLU A 83 22.10 -0.37 -5.41
N SER A 84 22.01 0.79 -4.76
CA SER A 84 22.66 1.11 -3.49
C SER A 84 21.82 0.70 -2.26
N ARG A 85 20.76 -0.08 -2.44
CA ARG A 85 19.81 -0.52 -1.40
C ARG A 85 19.09 0.62 -0.67
N ARG A 86 19.01 1.81 -1.28
CA ARG A 86 18.18 2.89 -0.76
C ARG A 86 16.76 2.68 -1.25
N SER A 87 15.83 2.62 -0.31
CA SER A 87 14.42 2.48 -0.64
C SER A 87 13.69 3.81 -0.62
N LYS A 88 12.65 3.90 -1.44
CA LYS A 88 11.65 4.97 -1.41
C LYS A 88 10.28 4.42 -1.77
N TRP A 89 9.23 5.11 -1.32
CA TRP A 89 7.91 4.91 -1.90
C TRP A 89 7.80 5.69 -3.21
N VAL A 90 7.20 5.05 -4.21
CA VAL A 90 6.85 5.65 -5.49
C VAL A 90 5.38 5.38 -5.79
N ILE A 91 4.72 6.34 -6.43
CA ILE A 91 3.36 6.19 -6.93
C ILE A 91 3.43 5.28 -8.15
N ALA A 92 2.77 4.13 -8.06
CA ALA A 92 2.76 3.09 -9.08
C ALA A 92 1.47 3.10 -9.90
N ALA A 93 0.32 3.40 -9.30
CA ALA A 93 -0.91 3.52 -10.06
C ALA A 93 -1.90 4.46 -9.37
N VAL A 94 -2.92 4.85 -10.10
CA VAL A 94 -4.11 5.49 -9.56
C VAL A 94 -5.32 4.69 -10.02
N LYS A 95 -6.22 4.39 -9.10
CA LYS A 95 -7.47 3.70 -9.42
C LYS A 95 -8.56 4.71 -9.77
N ARG A 96 -9.65 4.22 -10.36
CA ARG A 96 -10.84 5.03 -10.60
C ARG A 96 -11.51 5.49 -9.29
N PRO A 97 -12.26 6.61 -9.34
CA PRO A 97 -12.40 7.54 -10.48
C PRO A 97 -11.13 8.38 -10.72
N ALA A 98 -10.66 8.41 -11.97
CA ALA A 98 -9.60 9.32 -12.39
C ALA A 98 -10.19 10.56 -13.07
N PRO A 99 -9.50 11.71 -13.08
CA PRO A 99 -9.92 12.90 -13.81
C PRO A 99 -10.25 12.58 -15.28
N GLU A 100 -11.17 13.35 -15.87
CA GLU A 100 -11.39 13.30 -17.32
C GLU A 100 -10.09 13.57 -18.06
N LYS A 101 -9.97 13.02 -19.28
CA LYS A 101 -8.78 13.14 -20.13
C LYS A 101 -8.24 14.57 -20.12
N ALA A 102 -7.09 14.74 -19.49
CA ALA A 102 -6.40 16.02 -19.51
C ALA A 102 -5.68 16.15 -20.85
N VAL A 103 -5.70 17.34 -21.45
CA VAL A 103 -4.89 17.59 -22.64
C VAL A 103 -3.43 17.44 -22.23
N ALA A 104 -2.78 16.40 -22.71
CA ALA A 104 -1.36 16.16 -22.47
C ALA A 104 -0.59 17.34 -23.07
N ALA A 105 0.05 18.14 -22.23
CA ALA A 105 1.04 19.08 -22.71
C ALA A 105 2.23 18.27 -23.25
N SER A 106 2.75 18.64 -24.42
CA SER A 106 3.93 18.02 -25.05
C SER A 106 5.24 18.26 -24.28
N ALA A 107 5.16 18.72 -23.03
CA ALA A 107 6.31 18.97 -22.19
C ALA A 107 6.97 17.64 -21.79
N ALA A 108 8.30 17.62 -21.82
CA ALA A 108 9.07 16.48 -21.35
C ALA A 108 8.79 16.23 -19.86
N ILE A 109 8.49 14.98 -19.51
CA ILE A 109 8.28 14.52 -18.13
C ILE A 109 9.65 14.35 -17.48
N ILE A 110 10.27 15.46 -17.09
CA ILE A 110 11.61 15.48 -16.49
C ILE A 110 11.54 16.30 -15.19
N ALA A 111 12.00 15.70 -14.09
CA ALA A 111 12.14 16.40 -12.82
C ALA A 111 13.38 17.30 -12.83
N LYS A 112 13.27 18.50 -12.27
CA LYS A 112 14.42 19.40 -12.08
C LYS A 112 15.44 18.83 -11.09
N ASP A 113 14.97 18.14 -10.05
CA ASP A 113 15.72 17.38 -9.06
C ASP A 113 15.20 15.94 -9.01
N PRO A 114 15.85 14.97 -9.68
CA PRO A 114 15.45 13.56 -9.65
C PRO A 114 15.68 12.88 -8.30
N GLY A 115 16.37 13.56 -7.36
CA GLY A 115 16.63 13.08 -6.01
C GLY A 115 15.44 13.21 -5.07
N LYS A 116 14.29 13.75 -5.50
CA LYS A 116 13.07 13.77 -4.67
C LYS A 116 12.48 12.37 -4.49
N PHE A 117 11.93 12.12 -3.31
CA PHE A 117 11.29 10.85 -2.97
C PHE A 117 10.29 10.97 -1.83
N ILE A 118 9.40 9.97 -1.71
CA ILE A 118 8.58 9.75 -0.52
C ILE A 118 9.35 8.81 0.42
N ASN A 119 9.55 9.25 1.66
CA ASN A 119 10.40 8.55 2.63
C ASN A 119 9.87 7.13 2.92
N PRO A 120 10.74 6.10 3.00
CA PRO A 120 10.37 4.76 3.47
C PRO A 120 9.44 4.70 4.67
N ALA A 121 9.66 5.57 5.67
CA ALA A 121 8.89 5.64 6.91
C ALA A 121 7.49 6.27 6.74
N SER A 122 7.13 6.79 5.57
CA SER A 122 5.81 7.41 5.33
C SER A 122 4.63 6.44 5.52
N HIS A 123 4.86 5.13 5.48
CA HIS A 123 3.86 4.13 5.83
C HIS A 123 3.36 4.27 7.28
N SER A 124 4.20 4.75 8.20
CA SER A 124 3.85 4.97 9.61
C SER A 124 2.99 6.21 9.83
N SER A 125 2.92 7.12 8.85
CA SER A 125 2.18 8.38 8.92
C SER A 125 1.05 8.46 7.90
N ASN A 126 0.55 7.31 7.42
CA ASN A 126 -0.51 7.22 6.42
C ASN A 126 -0.23 8.09 5.18
N PHE A 127 1.05 8.20 4.78
CA PHE A 127 1.47 8.91 3.59
C PHE A 127 1.06 10.40 3.52
N ILE A 128 1.04 11.12 4.66
CA ILE A 128 0.84 12.59 4.68
C ILE A 128 1.81 13.31 3.72
N ALA A 129 3.00 12.74 3.50
CA ALA A 129 4.00 13.26 2.54
C ALA A 129 3.51 13.34 1.07
N LEU A 130 2.41 12.65 0.71
CA LEU A 130 1.80 12.74 -0.62
C LEU A 130 1.33 14.17 -0.94
N GLU A 131 0.88 14.94 0.04
CA GLU A 131 0.47 16.33 -0.20
C GLU A 131 1.66 17.16 -0.71
N LYS A 132 2.81 17.04 -0.03
CA LYS A 132 4.04 17.71 -0.45
C LYS A 132 4.50 17.23 -1.83
N ALA A 133 4.50 15.91 -2.06
CA ALA A 133 4.94 15.32 -3.33
C ALA A 133 4.09 15.78 -4.51
N LEU A 134 2.76 15.78 -4.38
CA LEU A 134 1.84 16.19 -5.45
C LEU A 134 1.82 17.71 -5.67
N ASN A 135 2.26 18.52 -4.69
CA ASN A 135 2.39 19.98 -4.83
C ASN A 135 3.75 20.42 -5.40
N ASP A 136 4.78 19.57 -5.41
CA ASP A 136 6.10 19.86 -6.00
C ASP A 136 6.09 19.69 -7.52
N LYS A 137 5.51 20.67 -8.24
CA LYS A 137 5.29 20.60 -9.70
C LYS A 137 6.60 20.52 -10.49
N GLU A 138 7.67 21.17 -10.04
CA GLU A 138 8.97 21.16 -10.72
C GLU A 138 9.65 19.77 -10.69
N ASN A 139 9.32 18.95 -9.70
CA ASN A 139 9.93 17.63 -9.49
C ASN A 139 8.92 16.49 -9.52
N LEU A 140 7.68 16.76 -9.94
CA LEU A 140 6.56 15.83 -9.88
C LEU A 140 6.90 14.43 -10.45
N PRO A 141 7.60 14.29 -11.60
CA PRO A 141 7.99 12.98 -12.13
C PRO A 141 8.77 12.08 -11.16
N ALA A 142 9.59 12.65 -10.27
CA ALA A 142 10.50 11.89 -9.39
C ALA A 142 9.78 11.02 -8.35
N TYR A 143 8.49 11.27 -8.12
CA TYR A 143 7.64 10.55 -7.18
C TYR A 143 6.89 9.36 -7.79
N PHE A 144 6.93 9.19 -9.11
CA PHE A 144 6.25 8.11 -9.83
C PHE A 144 7.27 7.05 -10.26
N ASP A 145 6.81 5.82 -10.51
CA ASP A 145 7.63 4.82 -11.18
C ASP A 145 7.53 4.93 -12.71
N ASP A 146 8.54 4.50 -13.44
CA ASP A 146 8.53 4.61 -14.91
C ASP A 146 7.32 3.90 -15.56
N PRO A 147 6.88 2.71 -15.09
CA PRO A 147 5.68 2.07 -15.63
C PRO A 147 4.38 2.83 -15.38
N PHE A 148 4.32 3.75 -14.40
CA PHE A 148 3.13 4.57 -14.11
C PHE A 148 2.53 5.17 -15.36
N PHE A 149 3.35 5.82 -16.20
CA PHE A 149 2.91 6.57 -17.38
C PHE A 149 2.38 5.69 -18.53
N LYS A 150 2.48 4.37 -18.40
CA LYS A 150 1.92 3.39 -19.36
C LYS A 150 0.62 2.76 -18.85
N ARG A 151 0.29 2.93 -17.57
CA ARG A 151 -0.89 2.35 -16.93
C ARG A 151 -2.14 3.17 -17.23
N THR A 152 -3.27 2.49 -17.13
CA THR A 152 -4.56 3.10 -17.40
C THR A 152 -4.82 4.26 -16.43
N TYR A 153 -5.29 5.41 -16.94
CA TYR A 153 -5.63 6.65 -16.20
C TYR A 153 -4.47 7.44 -15.58
N SER A 154 -3.30 6.83 -15.42
CA SER A 154 -2.14 7.44 -14.75
C SER A 154 -1.69 8.76 -15.38
N THR A 155 -1.64 8.83 -16.71
CA THR A 155 -1.22 10.04 -17.43
C THR A 155 -2.21 11.19 -17.25
N ASP A 156 -3.52 10.91 -17.30
CA ASP A 156 -4.57 11.91 -17.08
C ASP A 156 -4.51 12.48 -15.67
N PHE A 157 -4.35 11.62 -14.66
CA PHE A 157 -4.14 12.04 -13.28
C PHE A 157 -2.89 12.90 -13.14
N TYR A 158 -1.77 12.47 -13.71
CA TYR A 158 -0.52 13.22 -13.66
C TYR A 158 -0.67 14.64 -14.22
N TYR A 159 -1.27 14.78 -15.41
CA TYR A 159 -1.49 16.11 -16.00
C TYR A 159 -2.51 16.93 -15.23
N ALA A 160 -3.57 16.32 -14.69
CA ALA A 160 -4.50 17.03 -13.83
C ALA A 160 -3.81 17.59 -12.58
N VAL A 161 -2.90 16.82 -11.96
CA VAL A 161 -2.08 17.28 -10.83
C VAL A 161 -1.13 18.38 -11.31
N LEU A 162 -0.37 18.16 -12.38
CA LEU A 162 0.62 19.09 -12.90
C LEU A 162 0.01 20.48 -13.17
N ASN A 163 -1.16 20.50 -13.81
CA ASN A 163 -1.88 21.72 -14.17
C ASN A 163 -2.74 22.31 -13.04
N GLY A 164 -2.71 21.73 -11.84
CA GLY A 164 -3.48 22.21 -10.68
C GLY A 164 -4.99 22.01 -10.80
N MET A 165 -5.46 21.16 -11.72
CA MET A 165 -6.88 20.85 -11.89
C MET A 165 -7.43 19.99 -10.75
N ILE A 166 -6.55 19.22 -10.11
CA ILE A 166 -6.86 18.38 -8.96
C ILE A 166 -5.87 18.65 -7.82
N LYS A 167 -6.39 18.69 -6.58
CA LYS A 167 -5.60 18.93 -5.37
C LYS A 167 -5.89 17.87 -4.31
N LEU A 168 -4.84 17.25 -3.76
CA LEU A 168 -5.01 16.35 -2.62
C LEU A 168 -5.49 17.15 -1.41
N LEU A 169 -6.55 16.67 -0.74
CA LEU A 169 -7.02 17.21 0.53
C LEU A 169 -6.39 16.45 1.69
N TYR A 170 -6.53 15.13 1.71
CA TYR A 170 -5.94 14.26 2.73
C TYR A 170 -5.99 12.78 2.31
N VAL A 171 -5.16 11.96 2.97
CA VAL A 171 -5.26 10.50 2.91
C VAL A 171 -6.25 10.05 3.98
N LYS A 172 -7.34 9.40 3.58
CA LYS A 172 -8.41 8.95 4.48
C LYS A 172 -8.00 7.71 5.26
N ASP A 173 -7.54 6.69 4.55
CA ASP A 173 -7.12 5.41 5.10
C ASP A 173 -6.15 4.71 4.15
N VAL A 174 -5.45 3.69 4.66
CA VAL A 174 -4.45 2.93 3.91
C VAL A 174 -4.71 1.45 4.09
N LYS A 175 -4.71 0.73 2.97
CA LYS A 175 -4.72 -0.73 2.89
C LYS A 175 -3.36 -1.20 2.40
N TYR A 176 -2.76 -2.17 3.07
CA TYR A 176 -1.51 -2.77 2.60
C TYR A 176 -1.78 -4.11 1.94
N HIS A 177 -1.17 -4.34 0.78
CA HIS A 177 -1.23 -5.59 0.04
C HIS A 177 0.13 -6.26 0.06
N PHE A 178 0.15 -7.53 0.47
CA PHE A 178 1.36 -8.33 0.58
C PHE A 178 1.29 -9.54 -0.33
N LEU A 179 2.28 -9.63 -1.21
CA LEU A 179 2.48 -10.70 -2.19
C LEU A 179 3.81 -11.46 -1.92
N GLN A 180 4.38 -11.27 -0.72
CA GLN A 180 5.70 -11.79 -0.33
C GLN A 180 5.63 -13.19 0.29
N VAL A 181 4.46 -13.62 0.74
CA VAL A 181 4.26 -14.96 1.34
C VAL A 181 3.93 -15.92 0.21
N GLY A 182 4.87 -16.82 -0.12
CA GLY A 182 4.73 -17.73 -1.26
C GLY A 182 3.40 -18.49 -1.25
N GLY A 183 2.65 -18.37 -2.34
CA GLY A 183 1.34 -19.00 -2.51
C GLY A 183 0.20 -18.27 -1.80
N TYR A 184 0.42 -17.05 -1.30
CA TYR A 184 -0.61 -16.24 -0.65
C TYR A 184 -0.56 -14.78 -1.09
N VAL A 185 -1.75 -14.19 -1.19
CA VAL A 185 -1.95 -12.75 -1.19
C VAL A 185 -2.83 -12.40 -0.01
N PHE A 186 -2.47 -11.37 0.74
CA PHE A 186 -3.28 -10.90 1.84
C PHE A 186 -3.23 -9.38 1.95
N ALA A 187 -4.27 -8.82 2.56
CA ALA A 187 -4.39 -7.39 2.80
C ALA A 187 -4.57 -7.09 4.28
N VAL A 188 -3.92 -6.03 4.74
CA VAL A 188 -3.98 -5.53 6.12
C VAL A 188 -4.59 -4.14 6.13
N GLU A 189 -5.55 -3.94 7.02
CA GLU A 189 -6.28 -2.68 7.21
C GLU A 189 -6.28 -2.30 8.69
N HIS A 190 -6.45 -1.02 8.99
CA HIS A 190 -6.53 -0.53 10.37
C HIS A 190 -7.99 -0.41 10.84
N PHE A 191 -8.31 -1.04 11.96
CA PHE A 191 -9.63 -1.01 12.59
C PHE A 191 -9.57 -0.28 13.93
N GLN A 192 -10.16 0.92 13.97
CA GLN A 192 -10.31 1.68 15.21
C GLN A 192 -11.65 1.33 15.87
N ARG A 193 -11.61 0.49 16.91
CA ARG A 193 -12.79 0.08 17.69
C ARG A 193 -12.39 -0.30 19.11
N ASP A 194 -13.35 -0.23 20.03
CA ASP A 194 -13.18 -0.65 21.42
C ASP A 194 -13.41 -2.16 21.56
N ALA A 195 -12.46 -2.94 21.03
CA ALA A 195 -12.47 -4.39 21.08
C ALA A 195 -11.04 -4.96 21.11
N LEU A 196 -10.89 -6.18 21.63
CA LEU A 196 -9.59 -6.89 21.67
C LEU A 196 -9.00 -7.12 20.27
N ASN A 197 -9.86 -7.34 19.26
CA ASN A 197 -9.45 -7.49 17.88
C ASN A 197 -9.48 -6.12 17.18
N SER A 198 -8.55 -5.23 17.47
CA SER A 198 -8.45 -3.89 16.89
C SER A 198 -7.04 -3.59 16.38
N GLY A 199 -6.84 -2.45 15.69
CA GLY A 199 -5.56 -2.05 15.11
C GLY A 199 -5.36 -2.63 13.70
N TRP A 200 -4.10 -2.93 13.34
CA TRP A 200 -3.75 -3.47 12.02
C TRP A 200 -4.04 -4.97 11.94
N LEU A 201 -5.02 -5.34 11.13
CA LEU A 201 -5.49 -6.72 11.02
C LEU A 201 -5.51 -7.18 9.57
N ILE A 202 -5.15 -8.45 9.35
CA ILE A 202 -5.39 -9.18 8.11
C ILE A 202 -6.90 -9.23 7.89
N ASN A 203 -7.35 -8.52 6.88
CA ASN A 203 -8.76 -8.39 6.53
C ASN A 203 -9.12 -9.13 5.23
N SER A 204 -8.12 -9.57 4.48
CA SER A 204 -8.31 -10.45 3.32
C SER A 204 -7.11 -11.37 3.21
N MET A 205 -7.32 -12.66 2.93
CA MET A 205 -6.27 -13.62 2.65
C MET A 205 -6.77 -14.64 1.64
N LYS A 206 -5.96 -14.91 0.62
CA LYS A 206 -6.23 -15.89 -0.42
C LYS A 206 -4.98 -16.70 -0.71
N LYS A 207 -5.14 -18.04 -0.78
CA LYS A 207 -4.13 -18.92 -1.35
C LYS A 207 -4.19 -18.83 -2.88
N VAL A 208 -3.04 -18.63 -3.52
CA VAL A 208 -2.94 -18.31 -4.95
C VAL A 208 -1.86 -19.14 -5.63
N SER A 209 -2.05 -19.40 -6.93
CA SER A 209 -0.95 -19.81 -7.80
C SER A 209 -0.04 -18.62 -8.15
N VAL A 210 1.10 -18.88 -8.79
CA VAL A 210 1.98 -17.81 -9.31
C VAL A 210 1.23 -16.95 -10.34
N ALA A 211 0.44 -17.57 -11.21
CA ALA A 211 -0.36 -16.86 -12.20
C ALA A 211 -1.41 -15.96 -11.54
N ASP A 212 -2.17 -16.49 -10.58
CA ASP A 212 -3.17 -15.70 -9.83
C ASP A 212 -2.54 -14.53 -9.06
N GLN A 213 -1.31 -14.71 -8.55
CA GLN A 213 -0.58 -13.65 -7.86
C GLN A 213 -0.18 -12.52 -8.81
N GLU A 214 0.31 -12.85 -10.01
CA GLU A 214 0.61 -11.84 -11.03
C GLU A 214 -0.67 -11.16 -11.54
N ASP A 215 -1.76 -11.89 -11.72
CA ASP A 215 -3.04 -11.29 -12.10
C ASP A 215 -3.62 -10.38 -11.01
N TYR A 216 -3.39 -10.73 -9.73
CA TYR A 216 -3.71 -9.83 -8.62
C TYR A 216 -2.91 -8.52 -8.71
N LYS A 217 -1.60 -8.63 -8.96
CA LYS A 217 -0.70 -7.48 -9.06
C LYS A 217 -1.06 -6.58 -10.24
N LYS A 218 -1.35 -7.14 -11.42
CA LYS A 218 -1.79 -6.38 -12.60
C LYS A 218 -3.07 -5.58 -12.32
N ARG A 219 -4.08 -6.23 -11.73
CA ARG A 219 -5.32 -5.55 -11.32
C ARG A 219 -5.06 -4.46 -10.28
N LEU A 220 -4.14 -4.68 -9.35
CA LEU A 220 -3.77 -3.65 -8.37
C LEU A 220 -3.12 -2.44 -9.06
N LEU A 221 -2.38 -2.66 -10.15
CA LEU A 221 -1.64 -1.63 -10.89
C LEU A 221 -2.38 -1.07 -12.12
N GLU A 222 -3.64 -1.47 -12.37
CA GLU A 222 -4.42 -1.04 -13.55
C GLU A 222 -3.71 -1.37 -14.89
N GLU A 223 -3.06 -2.54 -14.94
CA GLU A 223 -2.38 -3.15 -16.10
C GLU A 223 -3.24 -4.18 -16.84
#